data_AF-A0A8B6H4L7-F1
#
_entry.id   AF-A0A8B6H4L7-F1
#
_cell.length_a   1.000
_cell.length_b   1.000
_cell.length_c   1.000
_cell.angle_alpha   90.00
_cell.angle_beta   90.00
_cell.angle_gamma   90.00
#
_symmetry.space_group_name_H-M   'P 1'
#
loop_
_entity.id
_entity.type
_entity.pdbx_description
1 polymer ?
#
loop_
_entity_poly.entity_id
_entity_poly.type
_entity_poly.pdbx_seq_one_letter_code
_entity_poly.pdbx_strand_id
1 'polypeptide(L)'
;MDTVKNRSGQKLLELCKGNDLFIVNGRIGDDKHESGKLTCKNTSVIDYCICTYDFLKFVSNFKVKEFSRLYSDVHSPITTTLHMNEFTVVNDQIDNTCDSSVSCRVKKWDVSKKTSYVDNIDKEKLQVLYTDLEETLSDNLDKDKVNSFFSKLSNLFIESAKNTFGSRKDTQKRKSTNKKPKGDKPWFNEECRFERQNYRKLKRKLKFRKTDTLKREVSEAEKRYKNTLDANSKKYRKQMRSKLKYMKTSDPKEYWNLLNRGKQKKQPNLPLEDLFDFFKN
;
A
#
# COMPACT_ATOMS: atom_id res chain seq x y z
N MET A 1 17.38 -8.55 24.33
CA MET A 1 17.99 -7.20 24.28
C MET A 1 19.49 -7.36 24.18
N ASP A 2 20.17 -6.40 23.54
CA ASP A 2 21.63 -6.36 23.48
C ASP A 2 22.20 -6.03 24.88
N THR A 3 23.07 -6.90 25.39
CA THR A 3 23.68 -6.77 26.72
C THR A 3 25.01 -6.02 26.68
N VAL A 4 25.56 -5.80 25.48
CA VAL A 4 26.88 -5.17 25.30
C VAL A 4 26.71 -3.73 24.83
N LYS A 5 27.34 -2.80 25.54
CA LYS A 5 27.34 -1.37 25.19
C LYS A 5 28.73 -0.96 24.71
N ASN A 6 28.82 -0.44 23.49
CA ASN A 6 30.05 0.17 22.99
C ASN A 6 30.06 1.68 23.26
N ARG A 7 31.19 2.34 22.96
CA ARG A 7 31.36 3.79 23.15
C ARG A 7 30.27 4.63 22.46
N SER A 8 29.82 4.21 21.28
CA SER A 8 28.75 4.91 20.54
C SER A 8 27.39 4.75 21.22
N GLY A 9 27.07 3.56 21.72
CA GLY A 9 25.86 3.30 22.49
C GLY A 9 25.83 4.11 23.79
N GLN A 10 26.99 4.25 24.46
CA GLN A 10 27.11 5.09 25.65
C GLN A 10 26.82 6.57 25.34
N LYS A 11 27.41 7.12 24.28
CA LYS A 11 27.12 8.49 23.81
C LYS A 11 25.65 8.69 23.44
N LEU A 12 25.02 7.71 22.80
CA LEU A 12 23.59 7.76 22.47
C LEU A 12 22.74 7.80 23.75
N LEU A 13 23.08 7.01 24.76
CA LEU A 13 22.39 7.03 26.04
C LEU A 13 22.56 8.37 26.77
N GLU A 14 23.75 8.97 26.73
CA GLU A 14 24.01 10.30 27.28
C GLU A 14 23.20 11.38 26.56
N LEU A 15 23.17 11.34 25.23
CA LEU A 15 22.33 12.23 24.42
C LEU A 15 20.86 12.09 24.81
N CYS A 16 20.36 10.85 24.93
CA CYS A 16 18.96 10.63 25.28
C CYS A 16 18.62 11.14 26.68
N LYS A 17 19.49 10.88 27.67
CA LYS A 17 19.31 11.34 29.06
C LYS A 17 19.38 12.86 29.17
N GLY A 18 20.27 13.52 28.40
CA GLY A 18 20.44 14.97 28.45
C GLY A 18 19.35 15.76 27.73
N ASN A 19 18.49 15.12 26.95
CA ASN A 19 17.48 15.78 26.10
C ASN A 19 16.06 15.20 26.31
N ASP A 20 15.82 14.48 27.41
CA ASP A 20 14.52 13.84 27.71
C ASP A 20 13.96 12.97 26.55
N LEU A 21 14.87 12.27 25.86
CA LEU A 21 14.54 11.34 24.78
C LEU A 21 14.47 9.91 25.29
N PHE A 22 13.49 9.17 24.80
CA PHE A 22 13.21 7.80 25.16
C PHE A 22 13.44 6.88 23.95
N ILE A 23 14.29 5.87 24.14
CA ILE A 23 14.43 4.77 23.18
C ILE A 23 13.22 3.84 23.32
N VAL A 24 12.45 3.66 22.26
CA VAL A 24 11.23 2.84 22.26
C VAL A 24 11.55 1.34 22.23
N ASN A 25 12.69 0.96 21.63
CA ASN A 25 13.12 -0.44 21.49
C ASN A 25 13.06 -1.19 22.83
N GLY A 26 12.35 -2.31 22.83
CA GLY A 26 12.07 -3.19 23.95
C GLY A 26 11.33 -2.56 25.14
N ARG A 27 10.78 -1.34 25.00
CA ARG A 27 9.97 -0.68 26.03
C ARG A 27 8.47 -0.74 25.76
N ILE A 28 8.06 -0.74 24.49
CA ILE A 28 6.65 -0.66 24.08
C ILE A 28 6.31 -1.80 23.11
N GLY A 29 5.04 -2.25 23.18
CA GLY A 29 4.45 -3.12 22.17
C GLY A 29 5.03 -4.53 22.14
N ASP A 30 4.92 -5.17 20.97
CA ASP A 30 5.36 -6.55 20.72
C ASP A 30 6.83 -6.77 21.12
N ASP A 31 7.69 -5.78 20.89
CA ASP A 31 9.12 -5.90 21.18
C ASP A 31 9.43 -5.97 22.68
N LYS A 32 8.58 -5.36 23.54
CA LYS A 32 8.69 -5.49 25.01
C LYS A 32 8.45 -6.94 25.43
N HIS A 33 7.40 -7.57 24.89
CA HIS A 33 7.02 -8.94 25.22
C HIS A 33 8.03 -9.97 24.73
N GLU A 34 8.72 -9.68 23.62
CA GLU A 34 9.76 -10.53 23.04
C GLU A 34 11.17 -10.25 23.61
N SER A 35 11.27 -9.57 24.77
CA SER A 35 12.53 -9.22 25.44
C SER A 35 13.49 -8.38 24.58
N GLY A 36 12.98 -7.55 23.67
CA GLY A 36 13.74 -6.65 22.79
C GLY A 36 14.58 -7.40 21.76
N LYS A 37 14.05 -7.55 20.55
CA LYS A 37 14.73 -8.21 19.44
C LYS A 37 15.91 -7.38 18.93
N LEU A 38 16.93 -8.09 18.49
CA LEU A 38 18.12 -7.51 17.88
C LEU A 38 17.80 -7.06 16.45
N THR A 39 18.26 -5.87 16.06
CA THR A 39 17.93 -5.28 14.75
C THR A 39 18.97 -5.61 13.68
N CYS A 40 20.16 -6.07 14.05
CA CYS A 40 21.21 -6.41 13.10
C CYS A 40 21.74 -7.83 13.32
N LYS A 41 21.64 -8.68 12.28
CA LYS A 41 22.11 -10.08 12.23
C LYS A 41 21.75 -10.97 13.44
N ASN A 42 20.73 -10.59 14.21
CA ASN A 42 20.47 -11.20 15.50
C ASN A 42 21.69 -11.15 16.46
N THR A 43 22.47 -10.06 16.39
CA THR A 43 23.70 -9.83 17.18
C THR A 43 23.68 -8.53 17.95
N SER A 44 23.09 -7.46 17.41
CA SER A 44 23.10 -6.14 18.04
C SER A 44 21.83 -5.35 17.76
N VAL A 45 21.54 -4.36 18.61
CA VAL A 45 20.50 -3.33 18.37
C VAL A 45 21.22 -2.08 17.88
N ILE A 46 21.08 -1.76 16.60
CA ILE A 46 21.70 -0.57 15.98
C ILE A 46 20.68 0.34 15.29
N ASP A 47 19.44 -0.12 15.14
CA ASP A 47 18.33 0.63 14.57
C ASP A 47 17.34 0.98 15.69
N TYR A 48 17.26 2.27 16.04
CA TYR A 48 16.48 2.75 17.18
C TYR A 48 15.26 3.55 16.72
N CYS A 49 14.14 3.36 17.41
CA CYS A 49 13.06 4.33 17.44
C CYS A 49 13.23 5.16 18.72
N ILE A 50 13.33 6.48 18.56
CA ILE A 50 13.57 7.43 19.66
C ILE A 50 12.50 8.51 19.58
N CYS A 51 11.91 8.87 20.71
CA CYS A 51 10.93 9.94 20.78
C CYS A 51 11.03 10.71 22.10
N THR A 52 10.43 11.89 22.17
CA THR A 52 10.28 12.64 23.42
C THR A 52 9.23 11.98 24.32
N TYR A 53 9.26 12.31 25.61
CA TYR A 53 8.25 11.85 26.57
C TYR A 53 6.81 12.12 26.10
N ASP A 54 6.53 13.33 25.64
CA ASP A 54 5.19 13.73 25.17
C ASP A 54 4.71 12.91 23.98
N PHE A 55 5.63 12.45 23.15
CA PHE A 55 5.29 11.67 21.96
C PHE A 55 5.15 10.18 22.26
N LEU A 56 5.74 9.72 23.37
CA LEU A 56 5.70 8.32 23.81
C LEU A 56 4.26 7.84 24.03
N LYS A 57 3.36 8.71 24.51
CA LYS A 57 1.93 8.41 24.73
C LYS A 57 1.17 8.06 23.45
N PHE A 58 1.67 8.52 22.30
CA PHE A 58 1.08 8.20 21.00
C PHE A 58 1.64 6.90 20.41
N VAL A 59 2.70 6.32 20.97
CA VAL A 59 3.28 5.07 20.47
C VAL A 59 2.46 3.89 20.99
N SER A 60 1.64 3.30 20.12
CA SER A 60 0.77 2.16 20.49
C SER A 60 1.45 0.81 20.34
N ASN A 61 2.36 0.67 19.37
CA ASN A 61 3.12 -0.57 19.18
C ASN A 61 4.51 -0.28 18.60
N PHE A 62 5.50 -1.07 19.01
CA PHE A 62 6.81 -1.14 18.38
C PHE A 62 7.19 -2.61 18.18
N LYS A 63 7.74 -2.92 16.99
CA LYS A 63 8.11 -4.28 16.63
C LYS A 63 9.33 -4.31 15.72
N VAL A 64 10.26 -5.20 16.01
CA VAL A 64 11.29 -5.65 15.06
C VAL A 64 10.73 -6.80 14.23
N LYS A 65 10.63 -6.61 12.91
CA LYS A 65 10.16 -7.63 11.97
C LYS A 65 11.27 -8.63 11.67
N GLU A 66 10.87 -9.80 11.18
CA GLU A 66 11.81 -10.81 10.70
C GLU A 66 12.73 -10.25 9.61
N PHE A 67 14.00 -10.62 9.69
CA PHE A 67 15.00 -10.26 8.69
C PHE A 67 14.57 -10.73 7.29
N SER A 68 14.77 -9.89 6.30
CA SER A 68 14.46 -10.20 4.90
C SER A 68 15.60 -9.76 3.99
N ARG A 69 16.17 -10.73 3.29
CA ARG A 69 17.27 -10.55 2.32
C ARG A 69 16.86 -9.67 1.15
N LEU A 70 15.55 -9.52 0.90
CA LEU A 70 15.03 -8.65 -0.14
C LEU A 70 15.19 -7.17 0.18
N TYR A 71 15.22 -6.81 1.46
CA TYR A 71 15.22 -5.41 1.91
C TYR A 71 16.54 -4.98 2.53
N SER A 72 17.29 -5.90 3.13
CA SER A 72 18.60 -5.61 3.70
C SER A 72 19.51 -6.84 3.64
N ASP A 73 20.80 -6.58 3.72
CA ASP A 73 21.86 -7.56 3.90
C ASP A 73 22.05 -7.94 5.38
N VAL A 74 21.85 -6.99 6.30
CA VAL A 74 22.16 -7.19 7.73
C VAL A 74 21.09 -6.67 8.70
N HIS A 75 20.22 -5.76 8.28
CA HIS A 75 19.23 -5.10 9.14
C HIS A 75 17.83 -5.72 9.06
N SER A 76 17.22 -5.89 10.21
CA SER A 76 15.81 -6.25 10.37
C SER A 76 14.97 -4.97 10.36
N PRO A 77 13.85 -4.93 9.60
CA PRO A 77 12.99 -3.75 9.60
C PRO A 77 12.34 -3.51 10.98
N ILE A 78 12.34 -2.27 11.43
CA ILE A 78 11.56 -1.85 12.61
C ILE A 78 10.22 -1.24 12.17
N THR A 79 9.20 -1.33 13.01
CA THR A 79 7.88 -0.74 12.74
C THR A 79 7.32 -0.16 14.01
N THR A 80 6.92 1.11 13.94
CA THR A 80 6.24 1.84 15.01
C THR A 80 4.84 2.17 14.56
N THR A 81 3.85 1.95 15.41
CA THR A 81 2.46 2.38 15.19
C THR A 81 2.17 3.54 16.12
N LEU A 82 1.62 4.61 15.55
CA LEU A 82 1.22 5.80 16.28
C LEU A 82 -0.30 5.84 16.33
N HIS A 83 -0.85 6.08 17.52
CA HIS A 83 -2.24 6.40 17.73
C HIS A 83 -2.37 7.91 17.83
N MET A 84 -2.83 8.53 16.75
CA MET A 84 -3.20 9.94 16.74
C MET A 84 -4.72 10.01 16.84
N ASN A 85 -5.23 10.80 17.78
CA ASN A 85 -6.65 11.15 17.76
C ASN A 85 -6.91 11.90 16.45
N GLU A 86 -8.08 11.67 15.82
CA GLU A 86 -8.48 12.46 14.66
C GLU A 86 -8.43 13.93 15.05
N PHE A 87 -7.55 14.69 14.40
CA PHE A 87 -7.70 16.13 14.39
C PHE A 87 -9.04 16.37 13.71
N THR A 88 -9.99 16.94 14.44
CA THR A 88 -11.14 17.61 13.83
C THR A 88 -10.54 18.67 12.93
N VAL A 89 -10.44 18.36 11.64
CA VAL A 89 -10.26 19.38 10.61
C VAL A 89 -11.47 20.28 10.81
N VAL A 90 -11.25 21.45 11.40
CA VAL A 90 -12.19 22.55 11.27
C VAL A 90 -12.24 22.78 9.78
N ASN A 91 -13.28 22.25 9.14
CA ASN A 91 -13.55 22.48 7.73
C ASN A 91 -13.74 23.99 7.59
N ASP A 92 -12.71 24.69 7.14
CA ASP A 92 -12.94 25.89 6.37
C ASP A 92 -13.85 25.49 5.21
N GLN A 93 -15.02 26.12 5.19
CA GLN A 93 -16.07 25.91 4.21
C GLN A 93 -15.53 26.26 2.82
N ILE A 94 -14.94 25.28 2.14
CA ILE A 94 -14.83 25.29 0.69
C ILE A 94 -16.06 24.54 0.20
N ASP A 95 -17.10 25.32 -0.10
CA ASP A 95 -18.26 24.89 -0.87
C ASP A 95 -17.77 24.28 -2.19
N ASN A 96 -17.70 22.95 -2.20
CA ASN A 96 -17.62 22.15 -3.42
C ASN A 96 -18.91 21.34 -3.48
N THR A 97 -19.98 22.00 -3.92
CA THR A 97 -21.17 21.36 -4.48
C THR A 97 -20.79 20.67 -5.79
N CYS A 98 -20.16 19.50 -5.70
CA CYS A 98 -20.17 18.53 -6.78
C CYS A 98 -21.20 17.45 -6.43
N ASP A 99 -22.44 17.71 -6.83
CA ASP A 99 -23.46 16.67 -6.91
C ASP A 99 -23.02 15.67 -7.97
N SER A 100 -22.48 14.55 -7.49
CA SER A 100 -22.14 13.39 -8.29
C SER A 100 -22.76 12.23 -7.54
N SER A 101 -23.84 11.67 -8.09
CA SER A 101 -24.52 10.48 -7.58
C SER A 101 -23.49 9.39 -7.24
N VAL A 102 -23.11 9.32 -5.97
CA VAL A 102 -22.07 8.39 -5.51
C VAL A 102 -22.69 7.00 -5.52
N SER A 103 -22.38 6.23 -6.57
CA SER A 103 -22.64 4.80 -6.60
C SER A 103 -22.10 4.16 -5.32
N CYS A 104 -23.01 3.63 -4.50
CA CYS A 104 -22.68 3.07 -3.21
C CYS A 104 -22.85 1.55 -3.23
N ARG A 105 -21.78 0.80 -2.93
CA ARG A 105 -21.82 -0.66 -2.91
C ARG A 105 -22.24 -1.18 -1.54
N VAL A 106 -23.01 -2.26 -1.53
CA VAL A 106 -23.36 -2.99 -0.31
C VAL A 106 -22.10 -3.65 0.27
N LYS A 107 -21.97 -3.68 1.61
CA LYS A 107 -20.90 -4.47 2.26
C LYS A 107 -21.11 -5.97 2.01
N LYS A 108 -20.07 -6.77 2.25
CA LYS A 108 -20.11 -8.23 2.00
C LYS A 108 -21.21 -8.89 2.83
N TRP A 109 -21.84 -9.91 2.26
CA TRP A 109 -22.80 -10.78 2.94
C TRP A 109 -22.23 -11.33 4.25
N ASP A 110 -23.04 -11.27 5.30
CA ASP A 110 -22.75 -11.80 6.62
C ASP A 110 -23.84 -12.80 7.01
N VAL A 111 -23.45 -14.08 7.15
CA VAL A 111 -24.36 -15.20 7.45
C VAL A 111 -25.08 -14.98 8.78
N SER A 112 -24.44 -14.31 9.75
CA SER A 112 -25.05 -14.03 11.05
C SER A 112 -26.24 -13.07 10.97
N LYS A 113 -26.35 -12.28 9.89
CA LYS A 113 -27.40 -11.29 9.67
C LYS A 113 -28.47 -11.74 8.66
N LYS A 114 -28.54 -13.04 8.37
CA LYS A 114 -29.49 -13.60 7.39
C LYS A 114 -30.95 -13.27 7.75
N THR A 115 -31.35 -13.44 9.01
CA THR A 115 -32.71 -13.15 9.47
C THR A 115 -33.02 -11.67 9.32
N SER A 116 -32.14 -10.80 9.80
CA SER A 116 -32.25 -9.36 9.65
C SER A 116 -32.35 -8.90 8.19
N TYR A 117 -31.69 -9.60 7.26
CA TYR A 117 -31.82 -9.30 5.83
C TYR A 117 -33.23 -9.58 5.31
N VAL A 118 -33.79 -10.74 5.68
CA VAL A 118 -35.15 -11.13 5.28
C VAL A 118 -36.19 -10.18 5.89
N ASP A 119 -35.99 -9.78 7.14
CA ASP A 119 -36.88 -8.84 7.83
C ASP A 119 -36.85 -7.44 7.22
N ASN A 120 -35.71 -7.04 6.64
CA ASN A 120 -35.55 -5.76 5.96
C ASN A 120 -36.05 -5.74 4.51
N ILE A 121 -36.54 -6.88 3.97
CA ILE A 121 -37.20 -6.89 2.67
C ILE A 121 -38.56 -6.24 2.83
N ASP A 122 -38.75 -5.11 2.15
CA ASP A 122 -40.00 -4.36 2.12
C ASP A 122 -41.08 -5.19 1.40
N LYS A 123 -41.89 -5.89 2.20
CA LYS A 123 -42.95 -6.78 1.73
C LYS A 123 -44.07 -6.01 1.03
N GLU A 124 -44.32 -4.77 1.41
CA GLU A 124 -45.35 -3.93 0.79
C GLU A 124 -44.94 -3.56 -0.64
N LYS A 125 -43.70 -3.09 -0.83
CA LYS A 125 -43.16 -2.84 -2.18
C LYS A 125 -43.07 -4.11 -3.01
N LEU A 126 -42.76 -5.25 -2.38
CA LEU A 126 -42.74 -6.53 -3.08
C LEU A 126 -44.14 -6.90 -3.59
N GLN A 127 -45.19 -6.70 -2.80
CA GLN A 127 -46.57 -6.94 -3.22
C GLN A 127 -46.99 -5.99 -4.35
N VAL A 128 -46.65 -4.71 -4.26
CA VAL A 128 -46.91 -3.75 -5.36
C VAL A 128 -46.23 -4.19 -6.65
N LEU A 129 -45.00 -4.73 -6.59
CA LEU A 129 -44.31 -5.28 -7.76
C LEU A 129 -44.97 -6.55 -8.31
N TYR A 130 -45.52 -7.40 -7.44
CA TYR A 130 -46.29 -8.56 -7.87
C TYR A 130 -47.57 -8.16 -8.62
N THR A 131 -48.32 -7.18 -8.10
CA THR A 131 -49.51 -6.65 -8.77
C THR A 131 -49.17 -5.96 -10.09
N ASP A 132 -48.11 -5.14 -10.14
CA ASP A 132 -47.60 -4.49 -11.37
C ASP A 132 -47.24 -5.53 -12.44
N LEU A 133 -46.71 -6.69 -12.04
CA LEU A 133 -46.40 -7.80 -12.94
C LEU A 133 -47.66 -8.49 -13.47
N GLU A 134 -48.65 -8.77 -12.61
CA GLU A 134 -49.93 -9.39 -13.02
C GLU A 134 -50.73 -8.50 -13.98
N GLU A 135 -50.75 -7.19 -13.74
CA GLU A 135 -51.36 -6.21 -14.63
C GLU A 135 -50.61 -6.13 -15.97
N THR A 136 -49.27 -6.12 -15.93
CA THR A 136 -48.42 -6.05 -17.13
C THR A 136 -48.49 -7.32 -18.00
N LEU A 137 -48.75 -8.49 -17.42
CA LEU A 137 -48.96 -9.75 -18.15
C LEU A 137 -50.27 -9.73 -18.97
N SER A 138 -51.21 -8.84 -18.63
CA SER A 138 -52.48 -8.69 -19.34
C SER A 138 -52.37 -7.82 -20.61
N ASP A 139 -51.25 -7.11 -20.77
CA ASP A 139 -50.92 -6.25 -21.92
C ASP A 139 -49.79 -6.86 -22.78
N ASN A 140 -49.60 -6.34 -24.00
CA ASN A 140 -48.45 -6.71 -24.84
C ASN A 140 -47.12 -6.42 -24.10
N LEU A 141 -46.38 -7.50 -23.84
CA LEU A 141 -45.07 -7.50 -23.19
C LEU A 141 -44.01 -6.92 -24.14
N ASP A 142 -43.39 -5.83 -23.71
CA ASP A 142 -42.20 -5.28 -24.36
C ASP A 142 -40.97 -5.42 -23.45
N LYS A 143 -39.81 -5.51 -24.09
CA LYS A 143 -38.49 -5.64 -23.47
C LYS A 143 -38.24 -4.57 -22.41
N ASP A 144 -38.70 -3.35 -22.64
CA ASP A 144 -38.48 -2.24 -21.72
C ASP A 144 -39.29 -2.38 -20.42
N LYS A 145 -40.50 -2.94 -20.50
CA LYS A 145 -41.32 -3.24 -19.31
C LYS A 145 -40.65 -4.32 -18.45
N VAL A 146 -40.14 -5.38 -19.09
CA VAL A 146 -39.40 -6.45 -18.39
C VAL A 146 -38.14 -5.90 -17.72
N ASN A 147 -37.34 -5.10 -18.42
CA ASN A 147 -36.14 -4.48 -17.85
C ASN A 147 -36.45 -3.53 -16.69
N SER A 148 -37.54 -2.76 -16.79
CA SER A 148 -38.02 -1.89 -15.73
C SER A 148 -38.39 -2.68 -14.48
N PHE A 149 -39.16 -3.77 -14.63
CA PHE A 149 -39.48 -4.68 -13.53
C PHE A 149 -38.23 -5.26 -12.86
N PHE A 150 -37.31 -5.82 -13.64
CA PHE A 150 -36.05 -6.37 -13.09
C PHE A 150 -35.21 -5.30 -12.39
N SER A 151 -35.23 -4.06 -12.88
CA SER A 151 -34.53 -2.94 -12.24
C SER A 151 -35.17 -2.59 -10.89
N LYS A 152 -36.50 -2.50 -10.82
CA LYS A 152 -37.23 -2.26 -9.57
C LYS A 152 -36.98 -3.38 -8.55
N LEU A 153 -37.08 -4.64 -8.98
CA LEU A 153 -36.83 -5.81 -8.14
C LEU A 153 -35.38 -5.86 -7.63
N SER A 154 -34.42 -5.58 -8.51
CA SER A 154 -33.00 -5.52 -8.13
C SER A 154 -32.74 -4.41 -7.12
N ASN A 155 -33.33 -3.23 -7.33
CA ASN A 155 -33.20 -2.10 -6.41
C ASN A 155 -33.78 -2.43 -5.03
N LEU A 156 -34.92 -3.11 -4.96
CA LEU A 156 -35.53 -3.57 -3.70
C LEU A 156 -34.56 -4.43 -2.88
N PHE A 157 -33.96 -5.44 -3.50
CA PHE A 157 -32.99 -6.30 -2.82
C PHE A 157 -31.71 -5.56 -2.43
N ILE A 158 -31.25 -4.65 -3.29
CA ILE A 158 -30.07 -3.83 -3.00
C ILE A 158 -30.33 -2.90 -1.80
N GLU A 159 -31.50 -2.27 -1.71
CA GLU A 159 -31.88 -1.41 -0.58
C GLU A 159 -31.97 -2.20 0.72
N SER A 160 -32.65 -3.34 0.70
CA SER A 160 -32.73 -4.27 1.84
C SER A 160 -31.33 -4.68 2.32
N ALA A 161 -30.42 -4.92 1.37
CA ALA A 161 -29.03 -5.28 1.67
C ALA A 161 -28.22 -4.10 2.21
N LYS A 162 -28.43 -2.88 1.69
CA LYS A 162 -27.82 -1.64 2.22
C LYS A 162 -28.25 -1.39 3.66
N ASN A 163 -29.52 -1.60 3.99
CA ASN A 163 -30.03 -1.43 5.35
C ASN A 163 -29.43 -2.46 6.31
N THR A 164 -29.28 -3.71 5.86
CA THR A 164 -28.79 -4.80 6.71
C THR A 164 -27.28 -4.81 6.92
N PHE A 165 -26.53 -4.70 5.82
CA PHE A 165 -25.07 -4.85 5.82
C PHE A 165 -24.35 -3.50 5.90
N GLY A 166 -25.09 -2.40 5.71
CA GLY A 166 -24.53 -1.08 5.52
C GLY A 166 -23.97 -0.90 4.12
N SER A 167 -23.70 0.36 3.78
CA SER A 167 -23.18 0.76 2.49
C SER A 167 -21.73 1.23 2.65
N ARG A 168 -20.90 1.01 1.62
CA ARG A 168 -19.56 1.57 1.54
C ARG A 168 -19.54 2.51 0.32
N LYS A 169 -19.18 3.78 0.56
CA LYS A 169 -18.87 4.71 -0.52
C LYS A 169 -17.88 4.01 -1.45
N ASP A 170 -18.17 3.93 -2.75
CA ASP A 170 -17.10 3.61 -3.68
C ASP A 170 -16.11 4.76 -3.48
N THR A 171 -15.00 4.48 -2.78
CA THR A 171 -13.78 5.24 -3.01
C THR A 171 -13.61 5.12 -4.50
N GLN A 172 -13.88 6.21 -5.24
CA GLN A 172 -13.58 6.29 -6.65
C GLN A 172 -12.19 5.67 -6.74
N LYS A 173 -12.09 4.48 -7.33
CA LYS A 173 -10.79 3.95 -7.73
C LYS A 173 -10.28 5.10 -8.56
N ARG A 174 -9.34 5.90 -8.03
CA ARG A 174 -8.67 6.97 -8.78
C ARG A 174 -8.47 6.36 -10.13
N LYS A 175 -9.19 6.85 -11.16
CA LYS A 175 -9.17 6.26 -12.50
C LYS A 175 -7.72 5.91 -12.69
N SER A 176 -7.42 4.61 -12.77
CA SER A 176 -6.04 4.19 -12.95
C SER A 176 -5.70 4.86 -14.25
N THR A 177 -4.99 5.99 -14.17
CA THR A 177 -4.45 6.61 -15.35
C THR A 177 -3.76 5.43 -16.01
N ASN A 178 -4.08 5.15 -17.26
CA ASN A 178 -3.36 4.20 -18.11
C ASN A 178 -1.92 4.69 -18.32
N LYS A 179 -1.25 5.18 -17.27
CA LYS A 179 0.18 5.12 -17.10
C LYS A 179 0.49 3.64 -17.27
N LYS A 180 1.04 3.32 -18.45
CA LYS A 180 1.82 2.11 -18.67
C LYS A 180 2.53 1.79 -17.36
N PRO A 181 2.49 0.54 -16.85
CA PRO A 181 3.20 0.20 -15.63
C PRO A 181 4.60 0.80 -15.75
N LYS A 182 4.97 1.68 -14.80
CA LYS A 182 6.27 2.38 -14.79
C LYS A 182 7.30 1.34 -15.20
N GLY A 183 7.91 1.55 -16.37
CA GLY A 183 8.49 0.51 -17.21
C GLY A 183 9.09 -0.62 -16.40
N ASP A 184 8.63 -1.85 -16.65
CA ASP A 184 9.24 -3.04 -16.09
C ASP A 184 10.75 -2.88 -16.20
N LYS A 185 11.42 -2.98 -15.05
CA LYS A 185 12.87 -2.85 -14.97
C LYS A 185 13.47 -3.72 -16.08
N PRO A 186 14.29 -3.19 -17.00
CA PRO A 186 14.74 -3.95 -18.17
C PRO A 186 15.52 -5.23 -17.82
N TRP A 187 16.05 -5.29 -16.60
CA TRP A 187 16.75 -6.44 -16.04
C TRP A 187 15.85 -7.47 -15.35
N PHE A 188 14.55 -7.21 -15.22
CA PHE A 188 13.59 -8.10 -14.57
C PHE A 188 13.00 -9.07 -15.60
N ASN A 189 13.70 -10.17 -15.82
CA ASN A 189 13.39 -11.20 -16.82
C ASN A 189 12.43 -12.29 -16.28
N GLU A 190 12.18 -13.31 -17.10
CA GLU A 190 11.31 -14.44 -16.76
C GLU A 190 11.83 -15.23 -15.55
N GLU A 191 13.14 -15.37 -15.43
CA GLU A 191 13.79 -16.01 -14.26
C GLU A 191 13.44 -15.26 -12.95
N CYS A 192 13.50 -13.91 -12.97
CA CYS A 192 13.09 -13.10 -11.83
C CYS A 192 11.59 -13.25 -11.52
N ARG A 193 10.73 -13.47 -12.53
CA ARG A 193 9.29 -13.71 -12.35
C ARG A 193 9.03 -15.07 -11.72
N PHE A 194 9.68 -16.11 -12.22
CA PHE A 194 9.59 -17.46 -11.72
C PHE A 194 9.99 -17.55 -10.23
N GLU A 195 11.16 -17.04 -9.87
CA GLU A 195 11.63 -17.06 -8.47
C GLU A 195 10.74 -16.23 -7.55
N ARG A 196 10.22 -15.08 -8.03
CA ARG A 196 9.23 -14.28 -7.29
C ARG A 196 7.95 -15.07 -7.03
N GLN A 197 7.46 -15.79 -8.03
CA GLN A 197 6.23 -16.59 -7.91
C GLN A 197 6.43 -17.73 -6.92
N ASN A 198 7.57 -18.42 -6.98
CA ASN A 198 7.94 -19.48 -6.06
C ASN A 198 7.98 -18.98 -4.60
N TYR A 199 8.75 -17.91 -4.34
CA TYR A 199 8.80 -17.25 -3.04
C TYR A 199 7.41 -16.86 -2.52
N ARG A 200 6.58 -16.22 -3.36
CA ARG A 200 5.22 -15.81 -2.99
C ARG A 200 4.29 -17.00 -2.72
N LYS A 201 4.47 -18.12 -3.40
CA LYS A 201 3.69 -19.35 -3.17
C LYS A 201 4.03 -19.94 -1.81
N LEU A 202 5.33 -20.08 -1.49
CA LEU A 202 5.79 -20.58 -0.18
C LEU A 202 5.39 -19.64 0.96
N LYS A 203 5.55 -18.32 0.79
CA LYS A 203 5.13 -17.33 1.80
C LYS A 203 3.63 -17.37 2.08
N ARG A 204 2.81 -17.65 1.05
CA ARG A 204 1.37 -17.87 1.23
C ARG A 204 1.10 -19.15 2.02
N LYS A 205 1.77 -20.27 1.71
CA LYS A 205 1.65 -21.51 2.48
C LYS A 205 2.01 -21.31 3.96
N LEU A 206 3.08 -20.56 4.25
CA LEU A 206 3.56 -20.30 5.61
C LEU A 206 2.52 -19.56 6.48
N LYS A 207 1.66 -18.73 5.86
CA LYS A 207 0.57 -18.06 6.58
C LYS A 207 -0.47 -19.04 7.12
N PHE A 208 -0.68 -20.17 6.44
CA PHE A 208 -1.66 -21.19 6.83
C PHE A 208 -1.05 -22.28 7.71
N ARG A 209 0.22 -22.65 7.46
CA ARG A 209 0.94 -23.70 8.22
C ARG A 209 2.28 -23.16 8.67
N LYS A 210 2.51 -23.06 9.99
CA LYS A 210 3.74 -22.49 10.56
C LYS A 210 4.73 -23.57 11.00
N THR A 211 5.18 -24.42 10.07
CA THR A 211 6.20 -25.43 10.36
C THR A 211 7.61 -24.87 10.14
N ASP A 212 8.59 -25.36 10.90
CA ASP A 212 9.98 -24.89 10.78
C ASP A 212 10.63 -25.33 9.46
N THR A 213 10.20 -26.45 8.89
CA THR A 213 10.57 -26.86 7.53
C THR A 213 10.16 -25.80 6.51
N LEU A 214 8.92 -25.31 6.58
CA LEU A 214 8.41 -24.32 5.64
C LEU A 214 9.03 -22.94 5.86
N LYS A 215 9.40 -22.59 7.10
CA LYS A 215 10.19 -21.36 7.36
C LYS A 215 11.55 -21.42 6.65
N ARG A 216 12.24 -22.57 6.71
CA ARG A 216 13.52 -22.78 6.01
C ARG A 216 13.34 -22.70 4.50
N GLU A 217 12.34 -23.37 3.94
CA GLU A 217 12.04 -23.31 2.50
C GLU A 217 11.74 -21.89 2.01
N VAL A 218 10.96 -21.12 2.78
CA VAL A 218 10.68 -19.70 2.47
C VAL A 218 11.96 -18.88 2.48
N SER A 219 12.83 -19.06 3.48
CA SER A 219 14.10 -18.36 3.60
C SER A 219 15.06 -18.67 2.44
N GLU A 220 15.12 -19.94 2.03
CA GLU A 220 15.91 -20.36 0.87
C GLU A 220 15.36 -19.81 -0.45
N ALA A 221 14.05 -19.85 -0.64
CA ALA A 221 13.41 -19.27 -1.82
C ALA A 221 13.60 -17.74 -1.89
N GLU A 222 13.58 -17.08 -0.73
CA GLU A 222 13.89 -15.65 -0.64
C GLU A 222 15.34 -15.35 -1.04
N LYS A 223 16.29 -16.16 -0.55
CA LYS A 223 17.71 -16.07 -0.92
C LYS A 223 17.92 -16.26 -2.42
N ARG A 224 17.32 -17.31 -3.01
CA ARG A 224 17.37 -17.56 -4.46
C ARG A 224 16.83 -16.38 -5.23
N TYR A 225 15.63 -15.90 -4.89
CA TYR A 225 15.02 -14.76 -5.54
C TYR A 225 15.89 -13.51 -5.48
N LYS A 226 16.45 -13.18 -4.30
CA LYS A 226 17.35 -12.03 -4.15
C LYS A 226 18.60 -12.16 -5.02
N ASN A 227 19.23 -13.33 -5.02
CA ASN A 227 20.42 -13.60 -5.83
C ASN A 227 20.13 -13.43 -7.32
N THR A 228 18.99 -13.95 -7.80
CA THR A 228 18.56 -13.80 -9.20
C THR A 228 18.34 -12.33 -9.57
N LEU A 229 17.73 -11.54 -8.69
CA LEU A 229 17.58 -10.09 -8.92
C LEU A 229 18.93 -9.38 -9.01
N ASP A 230 19.83 -9.68 -8.09
CA ASP A 230 21.15 -9.04 -8.04
C ASP A 230 22.01 -9.45 -9.24
N ALA A 231 21.99 -10.72 -9.64
CA ALA A 231 22.69 -11.23 -10.81
C ALA A 231 22.19 -10.55 -12.08
N ASN A 232 20.87 -10.53 -12.29
CA ASN A 232 20.29 -9.92 -13.49
C ASN A 232 20.48 -8.39 -13.51
N SER A 233 20.35 -7.71 -12.37
CA SER A 233 20.63 -6.27 -12.27
C SER A 233 22.10 -5.95 -12.55
N LYS A 234 23.05 -6.72 -12.00
CA LYS A 234 24.49 -6.57 -12.27
C LYS A 234 24.83 -6.85 -13.73
N LYS A 235 24.27 -7.91 -14.31
CA LYS A 235 24.45 -8.27 -15.72
C LYS A 235 23.99 -7.14 -16.64
N TYR A 236 22.79 -6.62 -16.41
CA TYR A 236 22.26 -5.49 -17.17
C TYR A 236 23.12 -4.23 -17.01
N ARG A 237 23.53 -3.86 -15.78
CA ARG A 237 24.43 -2.72 -15.57
C ARG A 237 25.77 -2.89 -16.28
N LYS A 238 26.33 -4.11 -16.33
CA LYS A 238 27.55 -4.41 -17.08
C LYS A 238 27.32 -4.21 -18.58
N GLN A 239 26.27 -4.80 -19.12
CA GLN A 239 25.90 -4.65 -20.54
C GLN A 239 25.66 -3.17 -20.90
N MET A 240 24.96 -2.43 -20.05
CA MET A 240 24.67 -1.03 -20.27
C MET A 240 25.92 -0.16 -20.27
N ARG A 241 26.88 -0.43 -19.38
CA ARG A 241 28.20 0.24 -19.37
C ARG A 241 28.97 -0.03 -20.66
N SER A 242 29.00 -1.29 -21.12
CA SER A 242 29.63 -1.63 -22.40
C SER A 242 28.95 -0.94 -23.58
N LYS A 243 27.60 -0.93 -23.61
CA LYS A 243 26.80 -0.27 -24.64
C LYS A 243 27.10 1.23 -24.68
N LEU A 244 27.13 1.90 -23.52
CA LEU A 244 27.46 3.32 -23.41
C LEU A 244 28.88 3.63 -23.91
N LYS A 245 29.86 2.78 -23.58
CA LYS A 245 31.25 2.96 -24.04
C LYS A 245 31.36 2.86 -25.56
N TYR A 246 30.67 1.90 -26.17
CA TYR A 246 30.61 1.74 -27.63
C TYR A 246 29.88 2.91 -28.31
N MET A 247 28.70 3.29 -27.81
CA MET A 247 27.92 4.39 -28.35
C MET A 247 28.66 5.72 -28.31
N LYS A 248 29.49 5.95 -27.29
CA LYS A 248 30.31 7.17 -27.19
C LYS A 248 31.18 7.40 -28.44
N THR A 249 31.69 6.33 -29.06
CA THR A 249 32.56 6.43 -30.24
C THR A 249 31.81 6.18 -31.56
N SER A 250 30.84 5.27 -31.57
CA SER A 250 30.18 4.81 -32.81
C SER A 250 28.89 5.56 -33.15
N ASP A 251 28.15 6.05 -32.14
CA ASP A 251 26.95 6.89 -32.34
C ASP A 251 26.81 7.90 -31.18
N PRO A 252 27.56 9.03 -31.26
CA PRO A 252 27.51 10.07 -30.24
C PRO A 252 26.12 10.69 -30.06
N LYS A 253 25.28 10.69 -31.09
CA LYS A 253 23.94 11.27 -31.04
C LYS A 253 23.01 10.41 -30.19
N GLU A 254 22.98 9.09 -30.41
CA GLU A 254 22.20 8.18 -29.57
C GLU A 254 22.72 8.15 -28.12
N TYR A 255 24.04 8.22 -27.94
CA TYR A 255 24.68 8.33 -26.62
C TYR A 255 24.15 9.53 -25.81
N TRP A 256 24.18 10.74 -26.39
CA TRP A 256 23.70 11.94 -25.71
C TRP A 256 22.19 11.92 -25.51
N ASN A 257 21.43 11.41 -26.48
CA ASN A 257 19.99 11.24 -26.34
C ASN A 257 19.65 10.38 -25.13
N LEU A 258 20.34 9.25 -24.96
CA LEU A 258 20.14 8.33 -23.84
C LEU A 258 20.51 8.96 -22.48
N LEU A 259 21.60 9.74 -22.39
CA LEU A 259 21.99 10.44 -21.17
C LEU A 259 21.08 11.62 -20.81
N ASN A 260 20.46 12.24 -21.82
CA ASN A 260 19.55 13.37 -21.63
C ASN A 260 18.09 12.92 -21.47
N ARG A 261 17.78 11.62 -21.59
CA ARG A 261 16.45 11.08 -21.24
C ARG A 261 16.13 11.41 -19.79
N GLY A 262 15.08 12.22 -19.59
CA GLY A 262 14.64 12.67 -18.27
C GLY A 262 15.16 14.05 -17.85
N LYS A 263 16.04 14.68 -18.62
CA LYS A 263 16.44 16.10 -18.44
C LYS A 263 15.53 17.08 -19.17
N GLN A 264 14.26 16.75 -19.41
CA GLN A 264 13.30 17.78 -19.77
C GLN A 264 13.12 18.69 -18.55
N LYS A 265 13.96 19.73 -18.47
CA LYS A 265 13.65 20.90 -17.69
C LYS A 265 12.36 21.44 -18.31
N LYS A 266 11.24 21.28 -17.62
CA LYS A 266 10.11 22.17 -17.88
C LYS A 266 10.68 23.55 -17.60
N GLN A 267 10.89 24.35 -18.63
CA GLN A 267 11.14 25.77 -18.44
C GLN A 267 9.93 26.27 -17.63
N PRO A 268 10.13 26.87 -16.44
CA PRO A 268 9.03 27.51 -15.75
C PRO A 268 8.48 28.57 -16.71
N ASN A 269 7.15 28.63 -16.84
CA ASN A 269 6.51 29.68 -17.61
C ASN A 269 6.57 30.94 -16.73
N LEU A 270 7.73 31.58 -16.69
CA LEU A 270 7.93 32.83 -15.95
C LEU A 270 7.40 33.97 -16.84
N PRO A 271 6.45 34.79 -16.35
CA PRO A 271 6.12 36.06 -16.98
C PRO A 271 7.38 36.90 -17.17
N LEU A 272 7.46 37.60 -18.30
CA LEU A 272 8.64 38.42 -18.63
C LEU A 272 8.79 39.59 -17.64
N GLU A 273 7.67 40.00 -17.05
CA GLU A 273 7.54 41.02 -16.02
C GLU A 273 8.28 40.62 -14.74
N ASP A 274 8.09 39.38 -14.25
CA ASP A 274 8.76 38.87 -13.05
C ASP A 274 10.28 38.76 -13.26
N LEU A 275 10.72 38.46 -14.48
CA LEU A 275 12.13 38.44 -14.84
C LEU A 275 12.71 39.86 -14.86
N PHE A 276 11.98 40.82 -15.43
CA PHE A 276 12.41 42.22 -15.50
C PHE A 276 12.54 42.85 -14.11
N ASP A 277 11.58 42.60 -13.21
CA ASP A 277 11.61 43.12 -11.84
C ASP A 277 12.75 42.52 -11.00
N PHE A 278 13.10 41.25 -11.22
CA PHE A 278 14.24 40.61 -10.54
C PHE A 278 15.58 41.31 -10.82
N PHE A 279 15.78 41.86 -12.03
CA PHE A 279 17.02 42.53 -12.43
C PHE A 279 16.99 44.06 -12.23
N LYS A 280 15.93 44.59 -11.60
CA LYS A 280 15.75 46.03 -11.41
C LYS A 280 16.40 46.59 -10.14
N ASN A 281 17.05 45.73 -9.34
CA ASN A 281 17.85 46.11 -8.17
C ASN A 281 19.34 45.85 -8.42
#